data_AF-A0AAU6ZSW1-F1
#
_entry.id   AF-A0AAU6ZSW1-F1
#
_cell.length_a   1.000
_cell.length_b   1.000
_cell.length_c   1.000
_cell.angle_alpha   90.00
_cell.angle_beta   90.00
_cell.angle_gamma   90.00
#
_symmetry.space_group_name_H-M   'P 1'
#
loop_
_entity.id
_entity.type
_entity.pdbx_description
1 polymer ?
#
loop_
_entity_poly.entity_id
_entity_poly.type
_entity_poly.pdbx_seq_one_letter_code
_entity_poly.pdbx_strand_id
1 'polypeptide(L)' 'MTDDEIATFHSLGRRGRTIDGIVGAVPGRMVQEKDHAEIGRVTDLLVDDREQKVRFVVVEHSGFLGMGTSRTLLPIEPSP' A
#
# COMPACT_ATOMS: atom_id res chain seq x y z
N MET A 1 -17.21 13.94 -23.27
CA MET A 1 -16.85 13.56 -21.90
C MET A 1 -15.82 12.46 -22.05
N THR A 2 -14.55 12.84 -22.14
CA THR A 2 -13.44 11.90 -22.30
C THR A 2 -13.31 11.10 -21.00
N ASP A 3 -12.98 9.82 -21.13
CA ASP A 3 -12.70 8.87 -20.02
C ASP A 3 -11.42 9.23 -19.22
N ASP A 4 -11.00 10.50 -19.32
CA ASP A 4 -10.01 11.10 -18.44
C ASP A 4 -10.74 11.46 -17.15
N GLU A 5 -10.48 10.68 -16.09
CA GLU A 5 -10.10 11.21 -14.76
C GLU A 5 -10.20 10.15 -13.65
N ILE A 6 -10.62 8.91 -13.93
CA ILE A 6 -10.65 7.86 -12.90
C ILE A 6 -9.36 7.04 -12.97
N ALA A 7 -8.41 7.35 -12.08
CA ALA A 7 -7.27 6.49 -11.82
C ALA A 7 -7.77 5.13 -11.30
N THR A 8 -7.39 4.05 -12.00
CA THR A 8 -7.72 2.69 -11.59
C THR A 8 -6.49 2.08 -10.91
N PHE A 9 -6.71 1.51 -9.74
CA PHE A 9 -5.68 0.84 -8.97
C PHE A 9 -5.95 -0.65 -8.86
N HIS A 10 -4.89 -1.45 -8.92
CA HIS A 10 -4.98 -2.87 -8.64
C HIS A 10 -4.06 -3.29 -7.50
N SER A 11 -4.49 -4.31 -6.76
CA SER A 11 -3.68 -5.01 -5.77
C SER A 11 -2.56 -5.77 -6.46
N LEU A 12 -1.33 -5.55 -5.98
CA LEU A 12 -0.16 -6.29 -6.45
C LEU A 12 -0.21 -7.75 -5.97
N GLY A 13 -0.52 -7.98 -4.69
CA GLY A 13 -0.57 -9.33 -4.11
C GLY A 13 -1.58 -10.25 -4.79
N ARG A 14 -2.72 -9.71 -5.22
CA ARG A 14 -3.78 -10.49 -5.91
C ARG A 14 -3.40 -10.93 -7.32
N ARG A 15 -2.48 -10.24 -7.99
CA ARG A 15 -2.04 -10.59 -9.36
C ARG A 15 -0.83 -11.52 -9.38
N GLY A 16 -0.23 -11.84 -8.24
CA GLY A 16 0.96 -12.70 -8.16
C GLY A 16 2.17 -12.15 -8.93
N ARG A 17 2.21 -10.84 -9.17
CA ARG A 17 3.27 -10.17 -9.92
C ARG A 17 4.27 -9.54 -8.97
N THR A 18 5.56 -9.67 -9.28
CA THR A 18 6.63 -8.84 -8.73
C THR A 18 6.86 -7.66 -9.68
N ILE A 19 6.95 -6.44 -9.15
CA ILE A 19 7.43 -5.29 -9.93
C ILE A 19 8.95 -5.32 -9.87
N ASP A 20 9.61 -5.50 -11.02
CA ASP A 20 11.06 -5.45 -11.12
C ASP A 20 11.57 -4.05 -10.68
N GLY A 21 12.50 -4.02 -9.74
CA GLY A 21 12.98 -2.81 -9.06
C GLY A 21 12.54 -2.68 -7.59
N ILE A 22 11.49 -3.41 -7.17
CA ILE A 22 11.18 -3.64 -5.75
C ILE A 22 11.75 -5.01 -5.36
N VAL A 23 13.08 -5.15 -5.45
CA VAL A 23 13.77 -6.33 -4.95
C VAL A 23 13.73 -6.28 -3.42
N GLY A 24 12.74 -6.95 -2.82
CA GLY A 24 12.68 -7.19 -1.38
C GLY A 24 11.41 -6.70 -0.66
N ALA A 25 10.26 -7.25 -1.02
CA ALA A 25 9.02 -7.40 -0.21
C ALA A 25 8.62 -6.21 0.70
N VAL A 26 7.67 -5.41 0.23
CA VAL A 26 6.97 -4.41 1.06
C VAL A 26 5.91 -5.06 1.97
N PRO A 27 5.16 -6.10 1.55
CA PRO A 27 4.27 -6.82 2.45
C PRO A 27 5.03 -7.49 3.60
N GLY A 28 4.54 -7.26 4.80
CA GLY A 28 5.06 -7.82 6.03
C GLY A 28 5.96 -6.91 6.86
N ARG A 29 6.31 -5.72 6.34
CA ARG A 29 7.07 -4.71 7.07
C ARG A 29 6.19 -3.98 8.09
N MET A 30 6.78 -3.61 9.22
CA MET A 30 6.15 -2.77 10.23
C MET A 30 6.21 -1.31 9.77
N VAL A 31 5.08 -0.61 9.85
CA VAL A 31 4.99 0.84 9.69
C VAL A 31 5.09 1.44 11.07
N GLN A 32 5.99 2.42 11.22
CA GLN A 32 6.22 3.13 12.47
C GLN A 32 6.06 4.63 12.27
N GLU A 33 5.62 5.31 13.32
CA GLU A 33 5.72 6.76 13.44
C GLU A 33 7.19 7.19 13.61
N LYS A 34 7.43 8.50 13.53
CA LYS A 34 8.78 9.08 13.70
C LYS A 34 9.42 8.80 15.06
N ASP A 35 8.61 8.54 16.08
CA ASP A 35 9.04 8.18 17.44
C ASP A 35 9.19 6.66 17.65
N HIS A 36 9.09 5.88 16.56
CA HIS A 36 9.11 4.42 16.53
C HIS A 36 7.86 3.73 17.10
N ALA A 37 6.77 4.46 17.37
CA ALA A 37 5.50 3.83 17.71
C ALA A 37 5.00 2.99 16.53
N GLU A 38 4.62 1.74 16.78
CA GLU A 38 4.11 0.85 15.74
C GLU A 38 2.68 1.24 15.35
N ILE A 39 2.47 1.49 14.04
CA ILE A 39 1.17 1.81 13.47
C ILE A 39 0.48 0.53 13.01
N GLY A 40 1.20 -0.38 12.36
CA GLY A 40 0.65 -1.60 11.80
C GLY A 40 1.53 -2.22 10.73
N ARG A 41 1.03 -3.26 10.06
CA ARG A 41 1.81 -4.04 9.10
C ARG A 41 1.37 -3.78 7.67
N VAL A 42 2.32 -3.59 6.76
CA VAL A 42 1.99 -3.54 5.33
C VAL A 42 1.49 -4.90 4.88
N THR A 43 0.34 -4.94 4.22
CA THR A 43 -0.29 -6.18 3.73
C THR A 43 -0.37 -6.25 2.21
N ASP A 44 -0.38 -5.10 1.52
CA ASP A 44 -0.47 -5.05 0.07
C ASP A 44 0.03 -3.70 -0.48
N LEU A 45 0.15 -3.62 -1.80
CA LEU A 45 0.47 -2.41 -2.56
C LEU A 45 -0.60 -2.17 -3.61
N LEU A 46 -0.98 -0.92 -3.79
CA LEU A 46 -1.86 -0.51 -4.89
C LEU A 46 -1.04 0.15 -5.99
N VAL A 47 -1.17 -0.41 -7.18
CA VAL A 47 -0.46 -0.01 -8.39
C VAL A 47 -1.42 0.73 -9.30
N ASP A 48 -0.99 1.89 -9.78
CA ASP A 48 -1.69 2.62 -10.83
C ASP A 48 -1.60 1.83 -12.15
N ASP A 49 -2.74 1.46 -12.73
CA ASP A 49 -2.79 0.67 -13.96
C ASP A 49 -2.18 1.41 -15.17
N ARG A 50 -2.16 2.74 -15.17
CA ARG A 50 -1.63 3.56 -16.27
C ARG A 50 -0.12 3.72 -16.14
N GLU A 51 0.34 4.17 -14.97
CA GLU A 51 1.76 4.48 -14.75
C GLU A 51 2.60 3.24 -14.41
N GLN A 52 1.95 2.13 -14.03
CA GLN A 52 2.62 0.93 -13.50
C GLN A 52 3.51 1.24 -12.30
N LYS A 53 3.10 2.22 -11.48
CA LYS A 53 3.80 2.65 -10.26
C LYS A 53 2.96 2.38 -9.03
N VAL A 54 3.63 2.03 -7.93
CA VAL A 54 2.96 1.92 -6.62
C VAL A 54 2.60 3.33 -6.15
N ARG A 55 1.32 3.54 -5.82
CA ARG A 55 0.80 4.82 -5.32
C ARG A 55 0.37 4.76 -3.87
N PHE A 56 0.03 3.56 -3.37
CA PHE A 56 -0.36 3.37 -1.98
C PHE A 56 0.22 2.09 -1.40
N VAL A 57 0.50 2.14 -0.10
CA VAL A 57 0.65 0.94 0.73
C VAL A 57 -0.66 0.68 1.50
N VAL A 58 -1.05 -0.58 1.62
CA VAL A 58 -2.16 -1.01 2.46
C VAL A 58 -1.60 -1.45 3.80
N VAL A 59 -1.99 -0.77 4.87
CA VAL A 59 -1.55 -1.06 6.24
C VAL A 59 -2.71 -1.63 7.03
N GLU A 60 -2.50 -2.80 7.63
CA GLU A 60 -3.44 -3.41 8.56
C GLU A 60 -3.00 -3.11 10.00
N HIS A 61 -3.92 -2.61 10.82
CA HIS A 61 -3.69 -2.33 12.22
C HIS A 61 -4.80 -2.93 13.09
N SER A 62 -4.40 -3.34 14.29
CA SER A 62 -5.33 -3.89 15.28
C SER A 62 -6.08 -2.75 15.93
N GLY A 63 -7.42 -2.82 15.97
CA GLY A 63 -8.20 -1.84 16.72
C GLY A 63 -7.79 -1.86 18.19
N PHE A 64 -7.62 -0.68 18.79
CA PHE A 64 -7.15 -0.46 20.17
C PHE A 64 -7.93 -1.20 21.28
N LEU A 65 -9.04 -1.88 20.96
CA LEU A 65 -9.88 -2.65 21.89
C LEU A 65 -10.07 -4.13 21.49
N GLY A 66 -9.23 -4.67 20.61
CA GLY A 66 -9.27 -6.10 20.25
C GLY A 66 -10.49 -6.54 19.42
N MET A 67 -11.22 -5.59 18.82
CA MET A 67 -12.31 -5.88 17.89
C MET A 67 -11.99 -5.35 16.49
N GLY A 68 -11.73 -6.29 15.57
CA GLY A 68 -11.55 -6.03 14.14
C GLY A 68 -10.14 -5.55 13.73
N THR A 69 -9.72 -6.00 12.56
CA THR A 69 -8.58 -5.44 11.82
C THR A 69 -9.09 -4.35 10.89
N SER A 70 -8.52 -3.16 10.98
CA SER A 70 -8.82 -2.07 10.04
C SER A 70 -7.68 -1.92 9.02
N ARG A 71 -8.03 -1.46 7.82
CA ARG A 71 -7.07 -1.21 6.75
C ARG A 71 -7.07 0.27 6.38
N THR A 72 -5.88 0.84 6.29
CA THR A 72 -5.66 2.22 5.89
C THR A 72 -4.77 2.26 4.66
N LEU A 73 -5.07 3.17 3.73
CA LEU A 73 -4.25 3.44 2.56
C LEU A 73 -3.33 4.61 2.89
N LEU A 74 -2.02 4.40 2.84
CA LEU A 74 -1.06 5.50 2.96
C LEU A 74 -0.50 5.81 1.56
N PRO A 75 -0.58 7.08 1.11
CA PRO A 75 0.00 7.47 -0.17
C PRO A 75 1.52 7.36 -0.09
N ILE A 76 2.13 6.91 -1.17
CA ILE A 76 3.58 6.97 -1.35
C ILE A 76 3.87 8.21 -2.18
N GLU A 77 4.67 9.12 -1.63
CA GLU A 77 5.23 10.19 -2.44
C GLU A 77 6.22 9.59 -3.44
N PRO A 78 6.08 9.87 -4.75
CA PRO A 78 7.10 9.46 -5.70
C PRO A 78 8.41 10.15 -5.31
N SER A 79 9.50 9.38 -5.24
CA SER A 79 10.83 9.96 -5.20
C SER A 79 10.96 10.92 -6.40
N PRO A 80 11.52 12.13 -6.22
CA PRO A 80 11.76 13.06 -7.31
C PRO A 80 12.64 12.46 -8.40
#